data_AF-R7U9N7-F1
#
_entry.id   AF-R7U9N7-F1
#
_cell.length_a   1.000
_cell.length_b   1.000
_cell.length_c   1.000
_cell.angle_alpha   90.00
_cell.angle_beta   90.00
_cell.angle_gamma   90.00
#
_symmetry.space_group_name_H-M   'P 1'
#
loop_
_entity.id
_entity.type
_entity.pdbx_description
1 polymer ?
#
loop_
_entity_poly.entity_id
_entity_poly.type
_entity_poly.pdbx_seq_one_letter_code
_entity_poly.pdbx_strand_id
1 'polypeptide(L)'
;MFQDLIRLQEELGDVASRGMSDAQLEMLPTKVLNLNPGDPVTECPICCEDYAKKDLIKILTCFHEFHDHCIRAWLKVILFS
;
A
#
# COMPACT_ATOMS: atom_id res chain seq x y z
N MET A 1 -5.32 31.35 13.18
CA MET A 1 -4.28 30.93 12.22
C MET A 1 -3.38 29.79 12.72
N PHE A 2 -3.00 29.71 14.01
CA PHE A 2 -2.41 28.47 14.57
C PHE A 2 -3.38 27.72 15.52
N GLN A 3 -4.20 28.48 16.24
CA GLN A 3 -5.23 27.95 17.16
C GLN A 3 -6.27 27.07 16.45
N ASP A 4 -6.58 27.37 15.18
CA ASP A 4 -7.54 26.60 14.40
C ASP A 4 -7.00 25.21 14.04
N LEU A 5 -5.67 25.08 13.85
CA LEU A 5 -5.01 23.80 13.58
C LEU A 5 -4.96 22.92 14.84
N ILE A 6 -4.71 23.52 16.01
CA ILE A 6 -4.73 22.81 17.29
C ILE A 6 -6.12 22.23 17.57
N ARG A 7 -7.19 23.03 17.36
CA ARG A 7 -8.57 22.56 17.54
C ARG A 7 -8.90 21.38 16.64
N LEU A 8 -8.47 21.40 15.38
CA LEU A 8 -8.67 20.29 14.46
C LEU A 8 -7.95 19.01 14.93
N GLN A 9 -6.74 19.14 15.48
CA GLN A 9 -6.00 18.00 16.02
C GLN A 9 -6.67 17.41 17.27
N GLU A 10 -7.23 18.26 18.13
CA GLU A 10 -8.00 17.84 19.32
C GLU A 10 -9.34 17.20 18.95
N GLU A 11 -10.02 17.71 17.92
CA GLU A 11 -11.30 17.19 17.42
C GLU A 11 -11.17 15.85 16.68
N LEU A 12 -10.12 15.69 15.86
CA LEU A 12 -9.88 14.47 15.09
C LEU A 12 -9.24 13.36 15.95
N GLY A 13 -8.57 13.73 17.04
CA GLY A 13 -7.82 12.80 17.89
C GLY A 13 -6.59 12.22 17.19
N ASP A 14 -5.83 11.41 17.93
CA ASP A 14 -4.72 10.64 17.36
C ASP A 14 -5.33 9.58 16.42
N VAL A 15 -5.13 9.72 15.11
CA VAL A 15 -5.55 8.71 14.14
C VAL A 15 -4.61 7.54 14.33
N ALA A 16 -4.88 6.72 15.35
CA ALA A 16 -4.16 5.50 15.62
C ALA A 16 -4.29 4.64 14.36
N SER A 17 -3.27 4.75 13.51
CA SER A 17 -3.12 3.98 12.32
C SER A 17 -2.83 2.58 12.81
N ARG A 18 -3.91 1.81 12.98
CA ARG A 18 -3.80 0.40 13.28
C ARG A 18 -3.28 -0.23 12.00
N GLY A 19 -1.95 -0.34 11.91
CA GLY A 19 -1.29 -1.10 10.87
C GLY A 19 -1.99 -2.44 10.67
N MET A 20 -2.01 -2.92 9.43
CA MET A 20 -2.77 -4.11 9.10
C MET A 20 -2.02 -5.35 9.60
N SER A 21 -2.73 -6.27 10.26
CA SER A 21 -2.11 -7.52 10.71
C SER A 21 -1.73 -8.42 9.54
N ASP A 22 -0.75 -9.31 9.74
CA ASP A 22 -0.29 -10.27 8.72
C ASP A 22 -1.44 -11.14 8.19
N ALA A 23 -2.37 -11.54 9.07
CA ALA A 23 -3.54 -12.31 8.66
C ALA A 23 -4.44 -11.53 7.70
N GLN A 24 -4.64 -10.23 7.93
CA GLN A 24 -5.43 -9.39 7.03
C GLN A 24 -4.72 -9.15 5.68
N LEU A 25 -3.39 -9.03 5.69
CA LEU A 25 -2.57 -8.96 4.47
C LEU A 25 -2.68 -10.24 3.63
N GLU A 26 -2.69 -11.42 4.24
CA GLU A 26 -2.84 -12.69 3.52
C GLU A 26 -4.22 -12.87 2.86
N MET A 27 -5.26 -12.23 3.41
CA MET A 27 -6.61 -12.29 2.84
C MET A 27 -6.78 -11.45 1.57
N LEU A 28 -5.82 -10.57 1.26
CA LEU A 28 -5.88 -9.75 0.05
C LEU A 28 -5.54 -10.57 -1.21
N PRO A 29 -6.26 -10.35 -2.32
CA PRO A 29 -5.97 -11.00 -3.59
C PRO A 29 -4.50 -10.78 -4.00
N THR A 30 -3.87 -11.85 -4.46
CA THR A 30 -2.50 -11.83 -4.99
C THR A 30 -2.53 -12.49 -6.37
N LYS A 31 -1.96 -11.81 -7.38
CA LYS A 31 -1.83 -12.36 -8.73
C LYS A 31 -0.35 -12.45 -9.11
N VAL A 32 -0.04 -13.39 -9.99
CA VAL A 32 1.26 -13.47 -10.64
C VAL A 32 1.17 -12.67 -11.94
N LEU A 33 2.07 -11.69 -12.11
CA LEU A 33 2.08 -10.88 -13.30
C LEU A 33 2.60 -11.68 -14.50
N ASN A 34 1.78 -11.79 -15.53
CA ASN A 34 2.13 -12.45 -16.78
C ASN A 34 2.27 -11.39 -17.87
N LEU A 35 3.47 -10.82 -17.99
CA LEU A 35 3.79 -9.86 -19.03
C LEU A 35 4.14 -10.58 -20.34
N ASN A 36 3.53 -10.10 -21.42
CA ASN A 36 3.81 -10.47 -22.80
C ASN A 36 4.55 -9.32 -23.52
N PRO A 37 5.28 -9.63 -24.61
CA PRO A 37 5.88 -8.60 -25.43
C PRO A 37 4.80 -7.67 -26.01
N GLY A 38 4.86 -6.38 -25.66
CA GLY A 38 3.89 -5.36 -26.10
C GLY A 38 2.88 -4.91 -25.04
N ASP A 39 2.88 -5.54 -23.86
CA ASP A 39 2.11 -5.01 -22.73
C ASP A 39 2.68 -3.66 -22.27
N PRO A 40 1.82 -2.73 -21.80
CA PRO A 40 2.28 -1.47 -21.25
C PRO A 40 3.15 -1.74 -20.02
N VAL A 41 4.31 -1.07 -19.96
CA VAL A 41 5.16 -1.12 -18.77
C VAL A 41 4.45 -0.34 -17.66
N THR A 42 4.23 -1.01 -16.55
CA THR A 42 3.71 -0.42 -15.31
C THR A 42 4.77 -0.57 -14.22
N GLU A 43 4.83 0.41 -13.31
CA GLU A 43 5.81 0.44 -12.21
C GLU A 43 5.12 0.31 -10.85
N CYS A 44 5.87 -0.15 -9.85
CA CYS A 44 5.40 -0.16 -8.48
C CYS A 44 5.62 1.21 -7.82
N PRO A 45 4.57 1.92 -7.34
CA PRO A 45 4.73 3.25 -6.74
C PRO A 45 5.51 3.27 -5.41
N ILE A 46 5.78 2.11 -4.81
CA ILE A 46 6.48 2.00 -3.53
C ILE A 46 8.00 1.91 -3.72
N CYS A 47 8.46 1.05 -4.63
CA CYS A 47 9.90 0.91 -4.93
C CYS A 47 10.35 1.69 -6.16
N CYS A 48 9.43 2.24 -6.96
CA CYS A 48 9.71 2.94 -8.22
C CYS A 48 10.44 2.05 -9.24
N GLU A 49 10.20 0.74 -9.21
CA GLU A 49 10.74 -0.23 -10.16
C GLU A 49 9.64 -0.75 -11.08
N ASP A 50 9.99 -0.99 -12.35
CA ASP A 50 9.11 -1.63 -13.33
C ASP A 50 8.71 -3.02 -12.87
N TYR A 51 7.45 -3.40 -13.11
CA TYR A 51 7.04 -4.78 -12.87
C TYR A 51 7.70 -5.75 -13.86
N ALA A 52 8.14 -6.88 -13.34
CA ALA A 52 8.73 -7.96 -14.12
C ALA A 52 7.77 -9.15 -14.28
N LYS A 53 8.06 -9.97 -15.28
CA LYS A 53 7.34 -11.22 -15.50
C LYS A 53 7.52 -12.13 -14.28
N LYS A 54 6.41 -12.67 -13.78
CA LYS A 54 6.28 -13.50 -12.57
C LYS A 54 6.34 -12.74 -11.24
N ASP A 55 6.30 -11.41 -11.25
CA ASP A 55 6.17 -10.66 -10.02
C ASP A 55 4.85 -10.99 -9.30
N LEU A 56 4.92 -11.05 -7.97
CA LEU A 56 3.76 -11.20 -7.11
C LEU A 56 3.17 -9.82 -6.84
N ILE A 57 1.94 -9.62 -7.32
CA ILE A 57 1.23 -8.37 -7.21
C ILE A 57 0.07 -8.54 -6.23
N LYS A 58 0.08 -7.75 -5.16
CA LYS A 58 -1.06 -7.63 -4.25
C LYS A 58 -2.05 -6.61 -4.81
N ILE A 59 -3.33 -6.91 -4.67
CA ILE A 59 -4.41 -6.01 -5.05
C ILE A 59 -5.17 -5.63 -3.79
N LEU A 60 -5.21 -4.33 -3.49
CA LEU A 60 -6.00 -3.81 -2.38
C LEU A 60 -7.50 -3.83 -2.70
N THR A 61 -8.34 -3.69 -1.69
CA THR A 61 -9.80 -3.59 -1.87
C THR A 61 -10.23 -2.34 -2.67
N CYS A 62 -9.36 -1.34 -2.75
CA CYS A 62 -9.50 -0.16 -3.60
C CYS A 62 -8.94 -0.34 -5.02
N PHE A 63 -8.61 -1.58 -5.42
CA PHE A 63 -8.09 -1.98 -6.73
C PHE A 63 -6.69 -1.46 -7.11
N HIS A 64 -5.98 -0.83 -6.18
CA HIS A 64 -4.57 -0.48 -6.40
C HIS A 64 -3.65 -1.70 -6.30
N GLU A 65 -2.64 -1.72 -7.17
CA GLU A 65 -1.72 -2.84 -7.36
C GLU A 65 -0.29 -2.47 -6.94
N PHE A 66 0.36 -3.37 -6.22
CA PHE A 66 1.72 -3.20 -5.72
C PHE A 66 2.45 -4.54 -5.68
N HIS A 67 3.79 -4.56 -5.65
CA HIS A 67 4.49 -5.78 -5.28
C HIS A 67 4.06 -6.24 -3.89
N ASP A 68 3.86 -7.55 -3.72
CA ASP A 68 3.44 -8.17 -2.47
C ASP A 68 4.37 -7.79 -1.31
N HIS A 69 5.68 -7.81 -1.51
CA HIS A 69 6.66 -7.44 -0.49
C HIS A 69 6.63 -5.94 -0.12
N CYS A 70 6.47 -5.06 -1.12
CA CYS A 70 6.44 -3.61 -0.94
C CYS A 70 5.25 -3.18 -0.08
N ILE A 71 4.04 -3.62 -0.45
CA ILE A 71 2.83 -3.23 0.28
C ILE A 71 2.74 -3.85 1.67
N ARG A 72 3.29 -5.07 1.86
CA ARG A 72 3.40 -5.68 3.18
C ARG A 72 4.29 -4.87 4.11
N ALA A 73 5.45 -4.41 3.64
CA ALA A 73 6.31 -3.55 4.43
C ALA A 73 5.61 -2.23 4.77
N TRP A 74 4.94 -1.62 3.79
CA TRP A 74 4.23 -0.36 3.97
C TRP A 74 3.09 -0.45 5.00
N LEU A 75 2.21 -1.44 4.88
CA LEU A 75 1.03 -1.58 5.74
C LEU A 75 1.34 -2.10 7.15
N LYS A 76 2.52 -2.71 7.37
CA LYS A 76 3.02 -3.05 8.70
C LYS A 76 3.63 -1.86 9.44
N VAL A 77 4.18 -0.88 8.71
CA VAL A 77 4.97 0.25 9.27
C VAL A 77 4.14 1.51 9.49
N ILE A 78 2.82 1.50 9.23
CA ILE A 78 1.92 2.60 9.64
C ILE A 78 1.74 2.59 11.19
N LEU A 79 2.84 2.81 11.91
CA LEU A 79 2.97 3.02 13.35
C LEU A 79 3.67 4.36 13.67
N PHE A 80 4.02 5.18 12.67
CA PHE A 80 4.62 6.50 12.90
C PHE A 80 4.22 7.52 11.82
N SER A 81 3.10 8.21 12.03
CA SER A 81 3.00 9.66 11.84
C SER A 81 1.73 10.19 12.48
#